data_AF-A0ABD2U9X0-F1
#
_entry.id   AF-A0ABD2U9X0-F1
#
_cell.length_a   1.000
_cell.length_b   1.000
_cell.length_c   1.000
_cell.angle_alpha   90.00
_cell.angle_beta   90.00
_cell.angle_gamma   90.00
#
_symmetry.space_group_name_H-M   'P 1'
#
loop_
_entity.id
_entity.type
_entity.pdbx_description
1 polymer ?
#
loop_
_entity_poly.entity_id
_entity_poly.type
_entity_poly.pdbx_seq_one_letter_code
_entity_poly.pdbx_strand_id
1 'polypeptide(L)'
;MAGARVIPLIYTEPPEVLNQKLNLVNGIIFTGGWAKDGLYFDVIKGIFQKVLEKNDAGEHFPLLAICLGYELLTMIITNDNNILEEFSAVSQASTVQFVENVNIDGTVFGRFPPVLLKKMSIDCLVMQNHHFGISPERFQANKDLSSFFRVLTTSTDENNKVYVSTIQATRYPIAAFQWHPEKNVFEWGSSRIPHSEDAIQVTTHVANYFISEARKSSNKPVAREVLDSLIYNYNPTYGGKAGKGYDEVYLFTPHSSSSSM
;
A
#
# COMPACT_ATOMS: atom_id res chain seq x y z
N MET A 1 -9.47 11.25 2.08
CA MET A 1 -8.78 12.23 2.95
C MET A 1 -7.56 12.84 2.22
N ALA A 2 -6.79 13.73 2.86
CA ALA A 2 -5.52 14.33 2.36
C ALA A 2 -5.58 15.18 1.06
N GLY A 3 -6.78 15.42 0.51
CA GLY A 3 -7.01 16.32 -0.62
C GLY A 3 -6.67 15.72 -1.99
N ALA A 4 -6.97 14.44 -2.21
CA ALA A 4 -6.84 13.75 -3.49
C ALA A 4 -8.18 13.16 -3.98
N ARG A 5 -8.27 12.96 -5.29
CA ARG A 5 -9.34 12.20 -5.96
C ARG A 5 -8.78 10.85 -6.41
N VAL A 6 -9.64 9.85 -6.60
CA VAL A 6 -9.24 8.47 -6.88
C VAL A 6 -9.85 7.99 -8.20
N ILE A 7 -9.07 7.25 -8.99
CA ILE A 7 -9.51 6.49 -10.16
C ILE A 7 -9.28 5.00 -9.83
N PRO A 8 -10.31 4.13 -9.89
CA PRO A 8 -10.12 2.70 -9.69
C PRO A 8 -9.47 2.05 -10.91
N LEU A 9 -8.42 1.25 -10.67
CA LEU A 9 -7.85 0.33 -11.65
C LEU A 9 -8.50 -1.04 -11.44
N ILE A 10 -9.35 -1.46 -12.35
CA ILE A 10 -10.10 -2.72 -12.22
C ILE A 10 -9.28 -3.78 -12.94
N TYR A 11 -8.66 -4.71 -12.19
CA TYR A 11 -7.66 -5.64 -12.74
C TYR A 11 -8.17 -6.55 -13.88
N THR A 12 -9.48 -6.66 -14.08
CA THR A 12 -10.09 -7.40 -15.20
C THR A 12 -10.31 -6.54 -16.45
N GLU A 13 -9.99 -5.25 -16.42
CA GLU A 13 -10.02 -4.38 -17.60
C GLU A 13 -8.90 -4.75 -18.59
N PRO A 14 -9.09 -4.50 -19.91
CA PRO A 14 -8.04 -4.71 -20.89
C PRO A 14 -6.76 -3.93 -20.53
N PRO A 15 -5.56 -4.47 -20.83
CA PRO A 15 -4.29 -3.79 -20.56
C PRO A 15 -4.22 -2.37 -21.12
N GLU A 16 -4.83 -2.11 -22.28
CA GLU A 16 -4.88 -0.80 -22.91
C GLU A 16 -5.66 0.22 -22.06
N VAL A 17 -6.78 -0.20 -21.47
CA VAL A 17 -7.61 0.63 -20.58
C VAL A 17 -6.87 0.91 -19.27
N LEU A 18 -6.21 -0.10 -18.70
CA LEU A 18 -5.37 0.08 -17.51
C LEU A 18 -4.23 1.08 -17.78
N ASN A 19 -3.54 0.94 -18.92
CA ASN A 19 -2.49 1.86 -19.34
C ASN A 19 -3.01 3.29 -19.58
N GLN A 20 -4.20 3.45 -20.16
CA GLN A 20 -4.85 4.76 -20.29
C GLN A 20 -5.09 5.39 -18.92
N LYS A 21 -5.68 4.65 -17.97
CA LYS A 21 -5.93 5.15 -16.61
C LYS A 21 -4.63 5.51 -15.87
N LEU A 22 -3.55 4.76 -16.07
CA LEU A 22 -2.24 5.08 -15.50
C LEU A 22 -1.70 6.45 -15.98
N ASN A 23 -2.07 6.87 -17.19
CA ASN A 23 -1.73 8.21 -17.70
C ASN A 23 -2.63 9.32 -17.14
N LEU A 24 -3.75 8.98 -16.49
CA LEU A 24 -4.68 9.94 -15.86
C LEU A 24 -4.38 10.22 -14.38
N VAL A 25 -3.47 9.48 -13.76
CA VAL A 25 -3.18 9.58 -12.33
C VAL A 25 -1.81 10.18 -12.04
N ASN A 26 -1.60 10.63 -10.81
CA ASN A 26 -0.35 11.25 -10.34
C ASN A 26 0.44 10.35 -9.37
N GLY A 27 0.02 9.09 -9.24
CA GLY A 27 0.57 8.11 -8.30
C GLY A 27 -0.40 6.94 -8.15
N ILE A 28 0.04 5.88 -7.49
CA ILE A 28 -0.73 4.65 -7.36
C ILE A 28 -0.66 4.05 -5.97
N ILE A 29 -1.74 3.37 -5.56
CA ILE A 29 -1.80 2.60 -4.32
C ILE A 29 -2.05 1.13 -4.67
N PHE A 30 -1.21 0.24 -4.16
CA PHE A 30 -1.49 -1.21 -4.12
C PHE A 30 -2.08 -1.54 -2.75
N THR A 31 -3.32 -2.01 -2.75
CA THR A 31 -4.07 -2.26 -1.52
C THR A 31 -3.74 -3.62 -0.90
N GLY A 32 -4.21 -3.82 0.34
CA GLY A 32 -4.26 -5.15 0.94
C GLY A 32 -5.21 -6.11 0.23
N GLY A 33 -5.20 -7.39 0.62
CA GLY A 33 -6.00 -8.43 -0.01
C GLY A 33 -5.41 -9.81 0.22
N TRP A 34 -5.78 -10.78 -0.61
CA TRP A 34 -5.30 -12.16 -0.51
C TRP A 34 -4.74 -12.75 -1.81
N ALA A 35 -5.07 -12.21 -2.98
CA ALA A 35 -4.73 -12.80 -4.28
C ALA A 35 -3.23 -12.63 -4.62
N LYS A 36 -2.46 -13.70 -4.46
CA LYS A 36 -1.01 -13.75 -4.71
C LYS A 36 -0.61 -14.32 -6.08
N ASP A 37 -1.59 -14.79 -6.84
CA ASP A 37 -1.40 -15.47 -8.12
C ASP A 37 -2.49 -15.10 -9.14
N GLY A 38 -2.35 -15.65 -10.34
CA GLY A 38 -3.27 -15.45 -11.45
C GLY A 38 -3.32 -14.01 -11.96
N LEU A 39 -4.45 -13.66 -12.58
CA LEU A 39 -4.60 -12.39 -13.31
C LEU A 39 -4.32 -11.16 -12.45
N TYR A 40 -4.70 -11.17 -11.17
CA TYR A 40 -4.44 -10.04 -10.28
C TYR A 40 -2.93 -9.81 -10.11
N PHE A 41 -2.17 -10.87 -9.84
CA PHE A 41 -0.71 -10.80 -9.70
C PHE A 41 -0.05 -10.30 -10.99
N ASP A 42 -0.44 -10.85 -12.14
CA ASP A 42 0.12 -10.48 -13.44
C ASP A 42 -0.13 -9.00 -13.78
N VAL A 43 -1.33 -8.50 -13.48
CA VAL A 43 -1.69 -7.09 -13.67
C VAL A 43 -0.89 -6.18 -12.74
N ILE A 44 -0.77 -6.53 -11.45
CA ILE A 44 0.05 -5.77 -10.51
C ILE A 44 1.51 -5.73 -10.94
N LYS A 45 2.06 -6.86 -11.43
CA LYS A 45 3.42 -6.93 -11.99
C LYS A 45 3.59 -5.99 -13.19
N GLY A 46 2.65 -6.00 -14.13
CA GLY A 46 2.66 -5.09 -15.28
C GLY A 46 2.55 -3.61 -14.89
N ILE A 47 1.69 -3.28 -13.92
CA ILE A 47 1.54 -1.91 -13.41
C ILE A 47 2.82 -1.46 -12.68
N PHE A 48 3.43 -2.33 -11.87
CA PHE A 48 4.69 -2.01 -11.19
C PHE A 48 5.81 -1.72 -12.21
N GLN A 49 5.89 -2.51 -13.28
CA GLN A 49 6.83 -2.24 -14.37
C GLN A 49 6.58 -0.84 -14.99
N LYS A 50 5.32 -0.44 -15.20
CA LYS A 50 4.98 0.91 -15.68
C LYS A 50 5.37 2.02 -14.70
N VAL A 51 5.25 1.78 -13.39
CA VAL A 51 5.72 2.71 -12.35
C VAL A 51 7.22 2.94 -12.47
N LEU A 52 8.01 1.88 -12.65
CA LEU A 52 9.45 2.00 -12.85
C LEU A 52 9.77 2.76 -14.14
N GLU A 53 9.16 2.39 -15.26
CA GLU A 53 9.34 3.05 -16.56
C GLU A 53 9.06 4.56 -16.50
N LYS A 54 7.99 4.98 -15.82
CA LYS A 54 7.67 6.40 -15.64
C LYS A 54 8.74 7.15 -14.86
N ASN A 55 9.22 6.56 -13.76
CA ASN A 55 10.26 7.18 -12.96
C ASN A 55 11.62 7.20 -13.67
N ASP A 56 11.98 6.13 -14.39
CA ASP A 56 13.20 6.06 -15.19
C ASP A 56 13.18 7.07 -16.35
N ALA A 57 11.99 7.42 -16.87
CA ALA A 57 11.78 8.50 -17.83
C ALA A 57 11.83 9.91 -17.22
N GLY A 58 12.08 10.04 -15.91
CA GLY A 58 12.18 11.31 -15.20
C GLY A 58 10.85 11.88 -14.70
N GLU A 59 9.75 11.13 -14.77
CA GLU A 59 8.48 11.52 -14.13
C GLU A 59 8.54 11.22 -12.62
N HIS A 60 8.02 12.11 -11.77
CA HIS A 60 7.81 11.77 -10.35
C HIS A 60 6.48 11.02 -10.19
N PHE A 61 6.53 9.69 -10.13
CA PHE A 61 5.33 8.83 -10.07
C PHE A 61 5.36 7.90 -8.84
N PRO A 62 4.78 8.32 -7.71
CA PRO A 62 4.86 7.58 -6.45
C PRO A 62 3.95 6.36 -6.39
N LEU A 63 4.42 5.35 -5.65
CA LEU A 63 3.64 4.15 -5.31
C LEU A 63 3.58 3.96 -3.79
N LEU A 64 2.38 3.69 -3.27
CA LEU A 64 2.14 3.25 -1.90
C LEU A 64 1.65 1.80 -1.90
N ALA A 65 2.38 0.89 -1.28
CA ALA A 65 1.97 -0.52 -1.18
C ALA A 65 1.57 -0.88 0.25
N ILE A 66 0.45 -1.57 0.43
CA ILE A 66 -0.12 -1.89 1.74
C ILE A 66 -0.42 -3.39 1.83
N CYS A 67 0.06 -4.05 2.88
CA CYS A 67 -0.12 -5.47 3.19
C CYS A 67 0.14 -6.37 1.96
N LEU A 68 -0.90 -6.90 1.30
CA LEU A 68 -0.72 -7.67 0.06
C LEU A 68 0.10 -6.89 -0.98
N GLY A 69 -0.13 -5.59 -1.16
CA GLY A 69 0.67 -4.78 -2.06
C GLY A 69 2.16 -4.81 -1.72
N TYR A 70 2.52 -4.82 -0.43
CA TYR A 70 3.90 -4.98 0.04
C TYR A 70 4.43 -6.36 -0.32
N GLU A 71 3.67 -7.41 -0.01
CA GLU A 71 4.02 -8.80 -0.29
C GLU A 71 4.27 -9.02 -1.79
N LEU A 72 3.39 -8.50 -2.65
CA LEU A 72 3.53 -8.62 -4.10
C LEU A 72 4.77 -7.89 -4.63
N LEU A 73 5.10 -6.70 -4.11
CA LEU A 73 6.34 -6.03 -4.50
C LEU A 73 7.56 -6.88 -4.15
N THR A 74 7.57 -7.50 -2.96
CA THR A 74 8.70 -8.36 -2.60
C THR A 74 8.84 -9.54 -3.56
N MET A 75 7.75 -10.24 -3.88
CA MET A 75 7.74 -11.36 -4.84
C MET A 75 8.15 -10.94 -6.25
N ILE A 76 7.67 -9.78 -6.72
CA ILE A 76 7.96 -9.26 -8.07
C ILE A 76 9.44 -8.89 -8.20
N ILE A 77 10.02 -8.21 -7.21
CA ILE A 77 11.40 -7.73 -7.25
C ILE A 77 12.39 -8.89 -7.15
N THR A 78 12.11 -9.89 -6.31
CA THR A 78 12.96 -11.09 -6.20
C THR A 78 12.73 -12.10 -7.31
N ASN A 79 11.63 -11.95 -8.07
CA ASN A 79 11.13 -12.98 -8.98
C ASN A 79 11.01 -14.36 -8.29
N ASP A 80 10.59 -14.36 -7.01
CA ASP A 80 10.47 -15.54 -6.16
C ASP A 80 9.13 -15.53 -5.41
N ASN A 81 8.25 -16.47 -5.76
CA ASN A 81 6.94 -16.62 -5.13
C ASN A 81 7.01 -17.24 -3.72
N ASN A 82 8.18 -17.74 -3.29
CA ASN A 82 8.41 -18.36 -1.99
C ASN A 82 9.26 -17.49 -1.05
N ILE A 83 9.46 -16.21 -1.39
CA ILE A 83 10.26 -15.28 -0.57
C ILE A 83 9.62 -14.99 0.80
N LEU A 84 8.30 -15.12 0.90
CA LEU A 84 7.55 -14.81 2.10
C LEU A 84 7.63 -15.95 3.14
N GLU A 85 7.52 -15.58 4.40
CA GLU A 85 7.49 -16.48 5.55
C GLU A 85 6.19 -16.31 6.32
N GLU A 86 5.78 -17.34 7.06
CA GLU A 86 4.60 -17.28 7.92
C GLU A 86 4.84 -16.49 9.21
N PHE A 87 3.84 -15.71 9.61
CA PHE A 87 3.76 -14.93 10.84
C PHE A 87 2.34 -14.95 11.43
N SER A 88 2.24 -14.90 12.76
CA SER A 88 0.96 -14.83 13.48
C SER A 88 0.57 -13.37 13.75
N ALA A 89 0.14 -12.64 12.72
CA ALA A 89 -0.14 -11.20 12.77
C ALA A 89 -1.52 -10.82 12.21
N VAL A 90 -2.49 -11.71 12.37
CA VAL A 90 -3.88 -11.51 11.92
C VAL A 90 -4.65 -10.72 12.98
N SER A 91 -5.36 -9.67 12.56
CA SER A 91 -6.20 -8.85 13.45
C SER A 91 -5.49 -8.36 14.72
N GLN A 92 -4.30 -7.77 14.55
CA GLN A 92 -3.42 -7.39 15.67
C GLN A 92 -3.09 -5.89 15.64
N ALA A 93 -3.60 -5.13 16.62
CA ALA A 93 -3.01 -3.82 16.90
C ALA A 93 -1.60 -4.02 17.47
N SER A 94 -0.63 -3.32 16.89
CA SER A 94 0.79 -3.51 17.22
C SER A 94 1.56 -2.19 17.16
N THR A 95 2.84 -2.27 17.55
CA THR A 95 3.82 -1.19 17.47
C THR A 95 4.69 -1.35 16.22
N VAL A 96 5.42 -0.30 15.86
CA VAL A 96 6.52 -0.38 14.89
C VAL A 96 7.83 0.02 15.56
N GLN A 97 8.87 -0.77 15.36
CA GLN A 97 10.20 -0.51 15.88
C GLN A 97 11.05 0.07 14.76
N PHE A 98 11.53 1.30 14.93
CA PHE A 98 12.44 1.92 13.97
C PHE A 98 13.79 1.21 14.00
N VAL A 99 14.36 0.95 12.82
CA VAL A 99 15.71 0.39 12.71
C VAL A 99 16.71 1.36 13.32
N GLU A 100 17.72 0.83 14.01
CA GLU A 100 18.74 1.63 14.67
C GLU A 100 19.42 2.60 13.66
N ASN A 101 19.56 3.86 14.05
CA ASN A 101 20.16 4.93 13.24
C ASN A 101 19.50 5.16 11.87
N VAL A 102 18.24 4.73 11.67
CA VAL A 102 17.52 4.98 10.42
C VAL A 102 17.33 6.47 10.20
N ASN A 103 17.77 6.98 9.06
CA ASN A 103 17.44 8.33 8.62
C ASN A 103 16.02 8.35 8.04
N ILE A 104 15.08 8.94 8.81
CA ILE A 104 13.68 9.09 8.41
C ILE A 104 13.42 10.34 7.54
N ASP A 105 14.42 11.21 7.34
CA ASP A 105 14.26 12.37 6.47
C ASP A 105 13.99 11.94 5.03
N GLY A 106 13.03 12.59 4.39
CA GLY A 106 12.57 12.22 3.05
C GLY A 106 11.85 10.86 2.98
N THR A 107 11.47 10.29 4.13
CA THR A 107 10.59 9.11 4.19
C THR A 107 9.16 9.48 4.55
N VAL A 108 8.26 8.49 4.52
CA VAL A 108 6.90 8.63 5.07
C VAL A 108 6.90 9.22 6.49
N PHE A 109 7.89 8.85 7.30
CA PHE A 109 8.01 9.26 8.70
C PHE A 109 8.61 10.65 8.88
N GLY A 110 9.22 11.25 7.84
CA GLY A 110 9.91 12.53 7.95
C GLY A 110 9.02 13.73 8.30
N ARG A 111 7.69 13.56 8.27
CA ARG A 111 6.72 14.59 8.69
C ARG A 111 5.95 14.26 9.96
N PHE A 112 6.24 13.11 10.58
CA PHE A 112 5.58 12.74 11.81
C PHE A 112 6.20 13.55 12.96
N PRO A 113 5.39 14.09 13.88
CA PRO A 113 5.91 14.72 15.08
C PRO A 113 6.79 13.72 15.87
N PRO A 114 7.94 14.14 16.44
CA PRO A 114 8.81 13.25 17.22
C PRO A 114 8.09 12.50 18.34
N VAL A 115 7.09 13.16 18.97
CA VAL A 115 6.26 12.53 20.00
C VAL A 115 5.43 11.37 19.42
N LEU A 116 4.85 11.54 18.23
CA LEU A 116 4.08 10.49 17.58
C LEU A 116 4.98 9.33 17.13
N LEU A 117 6.18 9.62 16.60
CA LEU A 117 7.17 8.58 16.28
C LEU A 117 7.52 7.72 17.50
N LYS A 118 7.76 8.36 18.65
CA LYS A 118 8.01 7.64 19.91
C LYS A 118 6.81 6.78 20.31
N LYS A 119 5.59 7.34 20.24
CA LYS A 119 4.36 6.60 20.55
C LYS A 119 4.17 5.40 19.64
N MET A 120 4.46 5.51 18.34
CA MET A 120 4.38 4.37 17.41
C MET A 120 5.27 3.18 17.80
N SER A 121 6.33 3.40 18.59
CA SER A 121 7.20 2.33 19.09
C SER A 121 6.82 1.76 20.45
N ILE A 122 5.90 2.39 21.18
CA ILE A 122 5.50 1.94 22.54
C ILE A 122 4.00 1.64 22.67
N ASP A 123 3.17 2.33 21.89
CA ASP A 123 1.72 2.22 21.88
C ASP A 123 1.27 1.47 20.62
N CYS A 124 0.26 0.61 20.75
CA CYS A 124 -0.28 -0.15 19.62
C CYS A 124 -1.12 0.75 18.69
N LEU A 125 -0.45 1.48 17.79
CA LEU A 125 -1.07 2.48 16.90
C LEU A 125 -1.25 2.01 15.44
N VAL A 126 -0.69 0.85 15.06
CA VAL A 126 -0.82 0.31 13.71
C VAL A 126 -1.64 -0.99 13.72
N MET A 127 -2.39 -1.22 12.65
CA MET A 127 -3.19 -2.43 12.48
C MET A 127 -2.47 -3.43 11.56
N GLN A 128 -2.11 -4.61 12.09
CA GLN A 128 -1.60 -5.75 11.34
C GLN A 128 -2.76 -6.69 10.99
N ASN A 129 -2.73 -7.22 9.76
CA ASN A 129 -3.71 -8.22 9.34
C ASN A 129 -3.17 -9.11 8.21
N HIS A 130 -2.11 -9.85 8.50
CA HIS A 130 -1.42 -10.69 7.52
C HIS A 130 -1.00 -12.04 8.10
N HIS A 131 -0.86 -13.02 7.21
CA HIS A 131 -0.30 -14.34 7.52
C HIS A 131 1.15 -14.47 7.05
N PHE A 132 1.60 -13.57 6.18
CA PHE A 132 2.86 -13.65 5.48
C PHE A 132 3.59 -12.32 5.57
N GLY A 133 4.92 -12.40 5.64
CA GLY A 133 5.81 -11.25 5.64
C GLY A 133 7.23 -11.69 5.32
N ILE A 134 8.21 -10.86 5.64
CA ILE A 134 9.63 -11.20 5.46
C ILE A 134 10.42 -10.88 6.72
N SER A 135 11.24 -11.83 7.18
CA SER A 135 12.17 -11.58 8.29
C SER A 135 13.26 -10.59 7.89
N PRO A 136 13.83 -9.82 8.84
CA PRO A 136 15.00 -8.98 8.57
C PRO A 136 16.17 -9.77 7.95
N GLU A 137 16.39 -11.00 8.41
CA GLU A 137 17.46 -11.89 7.92
C GLU A 137 17.25 -12.26 6.45
N ARG A 138 16.04 -12.70 6.08
CA ARG A 138 15.72 -13.06 4.69
C ARG A 138 15.72 -11.84 3.77
N PHE A 139 15.23 -10.70 4.24
CA PHE A 139 15.30 -9.44 3.50
C PHE A 139 16.75 -9.06 3.20
N GLN A 140 17.62 -9.08 4.22
CA GLN A 140 19.02 -8.67 4.07
C GLN A 140 19.84 -9.66 3.23
N ALA A 141 19.52 -10.97 3.30
CA ALA A 141 20.18 -11.99 2.50
C ALA A 141 19.84 -11.90 1.01
N ASN A 142 18.66 -11.35 0.67
CA ASN A 142 18.24 -11.16 -0.71
C ASN A 142 18.79 -9.83 -1.28
N LYS A 143 19.68 -9.92 -2.27
CA LYS A 143 20.34 -8.74 -2.86
C LYS A 143 19.40 -7.86 -3.67
N ASP A 144 18.37 -8.43 -4.30
CA ASP A 144 17.40 -7.66 -5.08
C ASP A 144 16.55 -6.78 -4.16
N LEU A 145 16.08 -7.32 -3.02
CA LEU A 145 15.37 -6.54 -2.01
C LEU A 145 16.25 -5.51 -1.31
N SER A 146 17.39 -5.94 -0.76
CA SER A 146 18.26 -5.06 0.03
C SER A 146 18.94 -3.96 -0.80
N SER A 147 19.04 -4.12 -2.13
CA SER A 147 19.50 -3.04 -3.02
C SER A 147 18.35 -2.12 -3.46
N PHE A 148 17.15 -2.65 -3.68
CA PHE A 148 16.00 -1.86 -4.11
C PHE A 148 15.41 -1.04 -2.98
N PHE A 149 15.34 -1.61 -1.77
CA PHE A 149 14.66 -1.07 -0.61
C PHE A 149 15.60 -0.92 0.59
N ARG A 150 15.37 0.14 1.37
CA ARG A 150 15.83 0.24 2.76
C ARG A 150 14.70 -0.11 3.71
N VAL A 151 15.03 -0.79 4.81
CA VAL A 151 14.10 -1.05 5.91
C VAL A 151 14.01 0.19 6.79
N LEU A 152 12.79 0.62 7.10
CA LEU A 152 12.52 1.72 8.03
C LEU A 152 12.10 1.22 9.40
N THR A 153 11.20 0.24 9.43
CA THR A 153 10.69 -0.33 10.67
C THR A 153 10.51 -1.84 10.58
N THR A 154 10.55 -2.48 11.75
CA THR A 154 10.12 -3.85 11.98
C THR A 154 8.92 -3.89 12.93
N SER A 155 8.27 -5.03 13.03
CA SER A 155 7.24 -5.33 14.04
C SER A 155 7.39 -6.79 14.47
N THR A 156 6.73 -7.16 15.57
CA THR A 156 6.66 -8.54 16.05
C THR A 156 5.24 -9.10 15.91
N ASP A 157 5.16 -10.38 15.56
CA ASP A 157 3.91 -11.13 15.56
C ASP A 157 3.50 -11.56 16.98
N GLU A 158 2.37 -12.24 17.13
CA GLU A 158 1.86 -12.70 18.44
C GLU A 158 2.81 -13.71 19.15
N ASN A 159 3.75 -14.32 18.41
CA ASN A 159 4.75 -15.25 18.93
C ASN A 159 6.13 -14.60 19.13
N ASN A 160 6.22 -13.26 19.06
CA ASN A 160 7.46 -12.48 19.12
C ASN A 160 8.43 -12.71 17.95
N LYS A 161 7.97 -13.27 16.82
CA LYS A 161 8.76 -13.38 15.60
C LYS A 161 8.82 -12.00 14.92
N VAL A 162 10.02 -11.53 14.60
CA VAL A 162 10.25 -10.20 13.99
C VAL A 162 10.10 -10.27 12.47
N TYR A 163 9.40 -9.30 11.89
CA TYR A 163 9.31 -9.09 10.45
C TYR A 163 9.53 -7.62 10.08
N VAL A 164 9.95 -7.40 8.84
CA VAL A 164 10.04 -6.06 8.24
C VAL A 164 8.64 -5.49 8.05
N SER A 165 8.35 -4.33 8.63
CA SER A 165 7.01 -3.75 8.64
C SER A 165 6.86 -2.50 7.77
N THR A 166 7.95 -1.80 7.46
CA THR A 166 7.93 -0.67 6.50
C THR A 166 9.25 -0.57 5.76
N ILE A 167 9.16 -0.42 4.44
CA ILE A 167 10.31 -0.24 3.53
C ILE A 167 10.09 0.95 2.62
N GLN A 168 11.18 1.52 2.13
CA GLN A 168 11.16 2.59 1.13
C GLN A 168 12.22 2.35 0.07
N ALA A 169 11.86 2.58 -1.19
CA ALA A 169 12.79 2.35 -2.30
C ALA A 169 13.92 3.38 -2.25
N THR A 170 15.11 2.94 -2.63
CA THR A 170 16.32 3.77 -2.61
C THR A 170 16.30 4.82 -3.72
N ARG A 171 15.76 4.46 -4.90
CA ARG A 171 15.81 5.31 -6.12
C ARG A 171 14.45 5.80 -6.60
N TYR A 172 13.36 5.21 -6.11
CA TYR A 172 12.00 5.48 -6.60
C TYR A 172 11.15 6.07 -5.46
N PRO A 173 10.14 6.90 -5.75
CA PRO A 173 9.21 7.43 -4.75
C PRO A 173 8.20 6.36 -4.30
N ILE A 174 8.70 5.23 -3.81
CA ILE A 174 7.92 4.05 -3.45
C ILE A 174 8.09 3.77 -1.96
N ALA A 175 6.97 3.68 -1.26
CA ALA A 175 6.92 3.25 0.14
C ALA A 175 5.94 2.08 0.29
N ALA A 176 6.30 1.10 1.11
CA ALA A 176 5.48 -0.08 1.32
C ALA A 176 5.38 -0.44 2.80
N PHE A 177 4.18 -0.80 3.23
CA PHE A 177 3.80 -1.09 4.60
C PHE A 177 3.23 -2.50 4.67
N GLN A 178 3.69 -3.31 5.60
CA GLN A 178 3.03 -4.59 5.91
C GLN A 178 1.71 -4.37 6.68
N TRP A 179 1.62 -3.25 7.41
CA TRP A 179 0.45 -2.85 8.20
C TRP A 179 -0.52 -1.97 7.41
N HIS A 180 -1.71 -1.78 7.97
CA HIS A 180 -2.85 -1.09 7.34
C HIS A 180 -3.07 0.32 7.94
N PRO A 181 -2.44 1.37 7.40
CA PRO A 181 -2.65 2.74 7.88
C PRO A 181 -4.10 3.20 7.72
N GLU A 182 -4.85 2.71 6.74
CA GLU A 182 -6.21 3.14 6.43
C GLU A 182 -7.24 2.73 7.49
N LYS A 183 -7.02 1.62 8.20
CA LYS A 183 -8.03 1.02 9.07
C LYS A 183 -8.40 1.88 10.28
N ASN A 184 -7.42 2.58 10.86
CA ASN A 184 -7.62 3.36 12.09
C ASN A 184 -8.72 4.43 11.96
N VAL A 185 -8.96 4.95 10.76
CA VAL A 185 -9.93 6.01 10.50
C VAL A 185 -11.24 5.49 9.91
N PHE A 186 -11.17 4.46 9.07
CA PHE A 186 -12.28 4.09 8.19
C PHE A 186 -12.96 2.76 8.53
N GLU A 187 -12.31 1.86 9.28
CA GLU A 187 -12.81 0.50 9.48
C GLU A 187 -13.14 0.22 10.95
N TRP A 188 -14.40 -0.14 11.23
CA TRP A 188 -14.95 -0.35 12.57
C TRP A 188 -15.37 -1.80 12.82
N GLY A 189 -15.22 -2.69 11.83
CA GLY A 189 -15.63 -4.10 11.92
C GLY A 189 -14.87 -4.96 12.95
N SER A 190 -13.85 -4.43 13.63
CA SER A 190 -13.12 -5.13 14.70
C SER A 190 -12.74 -4.16 15.82
N SER A 191 -13.07 -4.53 17.06
CA SER A 191 -12.68 -3.76 18.25
C SER A 191 -11.18 -3.72 18.52
N ARG A 192 -10.40 -4.53 17.79
CA ARG A 192 -8.93 -4.53 17.87
C ARG A 192 -8.29 -3.42 17.04
N ILE A 193 -9.02 -2.77 16.14
CA ILE A 193 -8.46 -1.68 15.33
C ILE A 193 -8.22 -0.47 16.24
N PRO A 194 -7.02 0.15 16.21
CA PRO A 194 -6.73 1.29 17.07
C PRO A 194 -7.41 2.55 16.53
N HIS A 195 -8.29 3.14 17.34
CA HIS A 195 -9.05 4.35 17.04
C HIS A 195 -8.70 5.54 17.95
N SER A 196 -7.56 5.49 18.64
CA SER A 196 -7.08 6.63 19.44
C SER A 196 -6.75 7.83 18.54
N GLU A 197 -6.71 9.03 19.12
CA GLU A 197 -6.31 10.24 18.37
C GLU A 197 -4.93 10.07 17.73
N ASP A 198 -3.98 9.47 18.45
CA ASP A 198 -2.64 9.18 17.91
C ASP A 198 -2.71 8.21 16.72
N ALA A 199 -3.53 7.16 16.78
CA ALA A 199 -3.71 6.22 15.68
C ALA A 199 -4.33 6.88 14.44
N ILE A 200 -5.28 7.82 14.64
CA ILE A 200 -5.85 8.64 13.56
C ILE A 200 -4.79 9.58 12.96
N GLN A 201 -3.91 10.16 13.80
CA GLN A 201 -2.80 10.97 13.32
C GLN A 201 -1.82 10.16 12.47
N VAL A 202 -1.53 8.89 12.83
CA VAL A 202 -0.70 7.99 12.01
C VAL A 202 -1.25 7.89 10.59
N THR A 203 -2.54 7.54 10.44
CA THR A 203 -3.20 7.47 9.12
C THR A 203 -3.10 8.78 8.36
N THR A 204 -3.34 9.90 9.06
CA THR A 204 -3.33 11.23 8.47
C THR A 204 -1.96 11.62 7.95
N HIS A 205 -0.88 11.32 8.69
CA HIS A 205 0.47 11.61 8.25
C HIS A 205 0.92 10.71 7.08
N VAL A 206 0.58 9.41 7.08
CA VAL A 206 0.83 8.54 5.91
C VAL A 206 0.12 9.07 4.66
N ALA A 207 -1.18 9.37 4.77
CA ALA A 207 -1.96 9.88 3.65
C ALA A 207 -1.40 11.21 3.14
N ASN A 208 -1.09 12.15 4.04
CA ASN A 208 -0.51 13.43 3.65
C ASN A 208 0.84 13.26 2.96
N TYR A 209 1.70 12.35 3.44
CA TYR A 209 2.98 12.05 2.79
C TYR A 209 2.76 11.60 1.35
N PHE A 210 1.94 10.57 1.14
CA PHE A 210 1.70 10.02 -0.19
C PHE A 210 1.12 11.07 -1.14
N ILE A 211 0.13 11.86 -0.70
CA ILE A 211 -0.42 12.93 -1.54
C ILE A 211 0.60 14.03 -1.80
N SER A 212 1.52 14.33 -0.88
CA SER A 212 2.59 15.28 -1.16
C SER A 212 3.61 14.77 -2.18
N GLU A 213 3.88 13.46 -2.22
CA GLU A 213 4.66 12.86 -3.30
C GLU A 213 3.90 12.97 -4.62
N ALA A 214 2.59 12.67 -4.64
CA ALA A 214 1.78 12.76 -5.86
C ALA A 214 1.72 14.18 -6.42
N ARG A 215 1.76 15.21 -5.56
CA ARG A 215 1.80 16.63 -5.98
C ARG A 215 3.09 17.03 -6.71
N LYS A 216 4.18 16.27 -6.57
CA LYS A 216 5.43 16.50 -7.31
C LYS A 216 5.33 16.02 -8.76
N SER A 217 4.33 15.21 -9.10
CA SER A 217 4.04 14.83 -10.48
C SER A 217 3.63 16.04 -11.32
N SER A 218 4.28 16.21 -12.48
CA SER A 218 3.91 17.22 -13.47
C SER A 218 2.71 16.81 -14.33
N ASN A 219 2.19 15.59 -14.19
CA ASN A 219 1.11 15.08 -15.03
C ASN A 219 -0.18 15.91 -14.88
N LYS A 220 -0.71 16.40 -16.01
CA LYS A 220 -1.94 17.20 -16.14
C LYS A 220 -2.83 16.60 -17.25
N PRO A 221 -3.56 15.52 -16.95
CA PRO A 221 -4.43 14.87 -17.92
C PRO A 221 -5.64 15.73 -18.33
N VAL A 222 -6.29 15.36 -19.43
CA VAL A 222 -7.50 16.01 -19.91
C VAL A 222 -8.60 15.90 -18.84
N ALA A 223 -9.14 17.04 -18.42
CA ALA A 223 -10.05 17.11 -17.28
C ALA A 223 -11.30 16.22 -17.47
N ARG A 224 -11.81 16.11 -18.69
CA ARG A 224 -12.98 15.28 -18.98
C ARG A 224 -12.70 13.80 -18.77
N GLU A 225 -11.59 13.29 -19.29
CA GLU A 225 -11.18 11.89 -19.12
C GLU A 225 -10.98 11.52 -17.64
N VAL A 226 -10.43 12.45 -16.85
CA VAL A 226 -10.35 12.29 -15.39
C VAL A 226 -11.75 12.15 -14.80
N LEU A 227 -12.65 13.09 -15.08
CA LEU A 227 -14.02 13.10 -14.51
C LEU A 227 -14.79 11.82 -14.83
N ASP A 228 -14.66 11.31 -16.05
CA ASP A 228 -15.31 10.07 -16.49
C ASP A 228 -14.71 8.83 -15.81
N SER A 229 -13.49 8.92 -15.27
CA SER A 229 -12.76 7.81 -14.63
C SER A 229 -12.79 7.84 -13.09
N LEU A 230 -13.36 8.88 -12.46
CA LEU A 230 -13.34 9.03 -11.00
C LEU A 230 -14.15 7.96 -10.28
N ILE A 231 -13.70 7.59 -9.07
CA ILE A 231 -14.43 6.69 -8.15
C ILE A 231 -15.85 7.21 -7.81
N TYR A 232 -16.10 8.51 -7.97
CA TYR A 232 -17.42 9.13 -7.77
C TYR A 232 -18.50 8.64 -8.73
N ASN A 233 -18.10 7.98 -9.83
CA ASN A 233 -19.02 7.35 -10.78
C ASN A 233 -19.51 5.97 -10.31
N TYR A 234 -19.10 5.53 -9.11
CA TYR A 234 -19.44 4.24 -8.53
C TYR A 234 -20.06 4.42 -7.15
N ASN A 235 -20.87 3.46 -6.72
CA ASN A 235 -21.47 3.45 -5.39
C ASN A 235 -20.86 2.33 -4.55
N PRO A 236 -20.45 2.60 -3.29
CA PRO A 236 -20.03 1.56 -2.37
C PRO A 236 -21.23 0.72 -1.91
N THR A 237 -20.95 -0.51 -1.51
CA THR A 237 -21.87 -1.42 -0.85
C THR A 237 -21.48 -1.55 0.61
N TYR A 238 -22.44 -1.40 1.53
CA TYR A 238 -22.21 -1.58 2.96
C TYR A 238 -22.02 -3.08 3.29
N GLY A 239 -20.77 -3.46 3.60
CA GLY A 239 -20.36 -4.81 3.99
C GLY A 239 -20.30 -5.02 5.51
N GLY A 240 -20.24 -3.94 6.30
CA GLY A 240 -20.02 -3.98 7.75
C GLY A 240 -21.06 -4.75 8.55
N LYS A 241 -22.28 -4.99 8.02
CA LYS A 241 -23.30 -5.84 8.68
C LYS A 241 -22.82 -7.25 8.98
N ALA A 242 -21.86 -7.77 8.21
CA ALA A 242 -21.28 -9.09 8.45
C ALA A 242 -20.44 -9.14 9.74
N GLY A 243 -20.08 -7.98 10.33
CA GLY A 243 -19.22 -7.88 11.51
C GLY A 243 -17.80 -8.39 11.28
N LYS A 244 -17.39 -8.50 10.01
CA LYS A 244 -16.12 -9.06 9.55
C LYS A 244 -15.76 -8.38 8.23
N GLY A 245 -14.47 -8.12 7.99
CA GLY A 245 -13.99 -7.56 6.72
C GLY A 245 -13.94 -6.04 6.71
N TYR A 246 -14.55 -5.42 5.70
CA TYR A 246 -14.56 -3.98 5.48
C TYR A 246 -15.98 -3.41 5.65
N ASP A 247 -16.08 -2.19 6.16
CA ASP A 247 -17.37 -1.53 6.38
C ASP A 247 -18.05 -1.20 5.05
N GLU A 248 -17.31 -0.64 4.09
CA GLU A 248 -17.80 -0.35 2.74
C GLU A 248 -16.84 -0.90 1.68
N VAL A 249 -17.40 -1.45 0.60
CA VAL A 249 -16.62 -1.98 -0.52
C VAL A 249 -17.20 -1.52 -1.86
N TYR A 250 -16.33 -1.17 -2.80
CA TYR A 250 -16.73 -0.97 -4.19
C TYR A 250 -16.65 -2.31 -4.92
N LEU A 251 -17.77 -2.73 -5.51
CA LEU A 251 -17.86 -3.96 -6.29
C LEU A 251 -17.89 -3.57 -7.78
N PHE A 252 -16.97 -4.16 -8.54
CA PHE A 252 -16.87 -3.93 -9.98
C PHE A 252 -17.26 -5.20 -10.72
N THR A 253 -18.25 -5.11 -11.60
CA THR A 253 -18.59 -6.21 -12.51
C THR A 253 -17.55 -6.27 -13.62
N PRO A 254 -16.99 -7.44 -13.93
CA PRO A 254 -16.14 -7.61 -15.11
C PRO A 254 -16.90 -7.13 -16.35
N HIS A 255 -16.23 -6.42 -17.26
CA HIS A 255 -16.82 -6.19 -18.57
C HIS A 255 -17.11 -7.54 -19.20
N SER A 256 -18.39 -7.84 -19.44
CA SER A 256 -18.75 -8.91 -20.34
C SER A 256 -18.07 -8.58 -21.67
N SER A 257 -17.13 -9.41 -22.09
CA SER A 257 -16.68 -9.40 -23.47
C SER A 257 -17.93 -9.59 -24.31
N SER A 258 -18.43 -8.50 -24.88
CA SER A 258 -19.39 -8.60 -25.97
C SER A 258 -18.63 -9.32 -27.07
N SER A 259 -18.83 -10.63 -27.16
CA SER A 259 -18.53 -11.41 -28.34
C SER A 259 -19.27 -10.72 -29.49
N SER A 260 -18.55 -9.89 -30.23
CA SER A 260 -18.98 -9.43 -31.54
C SER A 260 -19.19 -10.67 -32.39
N MET A 261 -20.43 -10.79 -32.89
CA MET A 261 -20.90 -11.83 -33.81
C MET A 261 -20.00 -12.01 -35.02
#